data_AF-A0A9P7XXL4-F1
#
_entry.id   AF-A0A9P7XXL4-F1
#
_cell.length_a   1.000
_cell.length_b   1.000
_cell.length_c   1.000
_cell.angle_alpha   90.00
_cell.angle_beta   90.00
_cell.angle_gamma   90.00
#
_symmetry.space_group_name_H-M   'P 1'
#
loop_
_entity.id
_entity.type
_entity.pdbx_description
1 polymer ?
#
loop_
_entity_poly.entity_id
_entity_poly.type
_entity_poly.pdbx_seq_one_letter_code
_entity_poly.pdbx_strand_id
1 'polypeptide(L)'
;MSHPDHNGSSSPSDTSEQPSSTPEQINTTSAPIPQDASLTSSYVSVNNDDADSPSSVASSTYSASDVDSPIMTKASFPRKSTSNSDNNTTNKSNNNHGSTAASTFSDEKSGSTHKHGWPNGKRPRGFRTKEGKEAAEKSKNYKSGVSIPHLSARCNTFEGVLKHSILGAIRSGGVSYGLKAMVNLCLGMLKLMKGKASFGEIFKDSFFGIDAIRFGSFFGVFSFLWKFVNNGLKLYRGKDDRINGAVAGAIAGLAILIESHERRVSFAQQMLIRAGQGVYNAGKHRGLFSFRHGDAALFALACGQVMYAYTMQPESIPPEYFKFMINTARVPAEALAFNRARVRGFPVDVSQVQALVQRLKPTAKSIETVSKLTEYTDLIPCAVLHPSYDSCKVNNAERFVQVTKNILPVYATLNFVPLLVLRMKRLMADPVNVFSRTSFNTLRSSVFLAVFVVLYQSQICGHRNLFKNGWIQSNNKYIYWLFGVTCSGSAIMVEQESRRAELAMYVLPKAAESLYKILYQKNWIKGVKHWEVMMFSFAMSLIMSFYQQEEQVLSPFVTKLIYHILGRN
;
A
#
# COMPACT_ATOMS: atom_id res chain seq x y z
N MET A 1 -71.46 22.59 -21.51
CA MET A 1 -72.05 22.51 -20.15
C MET A 1 -71.01 23.07 -19.19
N SER A 2 -70.91 24.40 -19.09
CA SER A 2 -71.63 25.30 -18.14
C SER A 2 -70.95 25.30 -16.75
N HIS A 3 -69.95 26.18 -16.54
CA HIS A 3 -70.01 27.51 -15.86
C HIS A 3 -69.84 27.40 -14.31
N PRO A 4 -69.50 28.48 -13.55
CA PRO A 4 -68.70 29.68 -13.84
C PRO A 4 -67.76 30.18 -12.69
N ASP A 5 -66.82 31.07 -13.08
CA ASP A 5 -66.42 32.39 -12.52
C ASP A 5 -66.24 32.68 -11.02
N HIS A 6 -65.13 33.37 -10.67
CA HIS A 6 -65.17 34.81 -10.34
C HIS A 6 -63.79 35.48 -10.07
N ASN A 7 -63.63 36.66 -10.69
CA ASN A 7 -63.03 37.94 -10.22
C ASN A 7 -61.56 38.00 -9.75
N GLY A 8 -60.76 39.00 -10.11
CA GLY A 8 -61.00 40.23 -10.87
C GLY A 8 -59.89 41.27 -10.63
N SER A 9 -59.77 42.23 -11.56
CA SER A 9 -59.18 43.60 -11.44
C SER A 9 -57.69 43.74 -11.04
N SER A 10 -56.86 44.64 -11.57
CA SER A 10 -57.04 45.86 -12.38
C SER A 10 -55.65 46.40 -12.78
N SER A 11 -55.57 46.99 -13.98
CA SER A 11 -54.52 47.83 -14.58
C SER A 11 -54.28 49.17 -13.80
N PRO A 12 -53.59 50.23 -14.30
CA PRO A 12 -52.79 50.44 -15.53
C PRO A 12 -51.50 51.33 -15.37
N SER A 13 -50.80 51.54 -16.51
CA SER A 13 -50.16 52.80 -17.02
C SER A 13 -49.23 53.66 -16.14
N ASP A 14 -48.03 54.03 -16.64
CA ASP A 14 -47.82 55.30 -17.39
C ASP A 14 -46.34 55.62 -17.77
N THR A 15 -46.20 56.23 -18.97
CA THR A 15 -45.24 57.26 -19.48
C THR A 15 -43.76 57.25 -19.05
N SER A 16 -42.78 57.01 -19.93
CA SER A 16 -42.17 57.87 -20.98
C SER A 16 -41.26 59.01 -20.47
N GLU A 17 -39.94 58.94 -20.73
CA GLU A 17 -39.15 60.03 -21.35
C GLU A 17 -37.67 59.63 -21.62
N GLN A 18 -37.15 60.26 -22.68
CA GLN A 18 -35.85 60.20 -23.37
C GLN A 18 -34.60 60.54 -22.50
N PRO A 19 -33.32 60.52 -22.97
CA PRO A 19 -32.85 60.61 -24.37
C PRO A 19 -31.69 59.69 -24.82
N SER A 20 -31.52 59.73 -26.13
CA SER A 20 -30.44 59.21 -26.98
C SER A 20 -29.06 59.82 -26.73
N SER A 21 -28.02 58.98 -26.64
CA SER A 21 -26.71 59.17 -27.28
C SER A 21 -25.81 57.95 -27.06
N THR A 22 -25.34 57.34 -28.14
CA THR A 22 -24.29 56.30 -28.27
C THR A 22 -23.08 56.54 -27.34
N PRO A 23 -22.40 55.49 -26.82
CA PRO A 23 -21.31 54.86 -27.61
C PRO A 23 -21.01 53.36 -27.33
N GLU A 24 -20.46 52.72 -28.37
CA GLU A 24 -19.26 51.85 -28.38
C GLU A 24 -19.17 50.58 -27.51
N GLN A 25 -18.90 49.46 -28.21
CA GLN A 25 -18.88 48.08 -27.72
C GLN A 25 -17.68 47.74 -26.84
N ILE A 26 -17.93 47.03 -25.73
CA ILE A 26 -16.99 46.05 -25.14
C ILE A 26 -17.77 44.80 -24.69
N ASN A 27 -17.31 43.66 -25.19
CA ASN A 27 -17.92 42.34 -25.11
C ASN A 27 -17.60 41.65 -23.76
N THR A 28 -18.63 41.21 -23.03
CA THR A 28 -18.51 40.23 -21.94
C THR A 28 -19.60 39.18 -22.11
N THR A 29 -19.26 37.90 -22.07
CA THR A 29 -20.26 36.84 -21.94
C THR A 29 -19.73 35.73 -21.06
N SER A 30 -20.28 35.69 -19.85
CA SER A 30 -20.33 34.56 -18.94
C SER A 30 -21.42 33.55 -19.37
N ALA A 31 -21.19 32.29 -19.01
CA ALA A 31 -21.93 31.06 -19.32
C ALA A 31 -23.47 31.11 -19.29
N PRO A 32 -24.12 30.09 -19.90
CA PRO A 32 -24.79 29.09 -19.05
C PRO A 32 -24.74 27.63 -19.57
N ILE A 33 -25.07 26.69 -18.67
CA ILE A 33 -25.36 25.25 -18.85
C ILE A 33 -26.79 25.04 -18.26
N PRO A 34 -27.59 23.96 -18.49
CA PRO A 34 -27.62 22.86 -19.49
C PRO A 34 -28.99 22.66 -20.21
N GLN A 35 -29.05 21.81 -21.25
CA GLN A 35 -29.98 20.66 -21.32
C GLN A 35 -29.78 19.79 -22.60
N ASP A 36 -29.59 18.49 -22.34
CA ASP A 36 -30.03 17.26 -23.03
C ASP A 36 -29.73 16.88 -24.50
N ALA A 37 -29.37 15.58 -24.59
CA ALA A 37 -29.59 14.60 -25.64
C ALA A 37 -28.76 14.64 -26.94
N SER A 38 -27.81 13.71 -27.08
CA SER A 38 -27.97 12.52 -27.94
C SER A 38 -26.67 11.72 -28.08
N LEU A 39 -26.84 10.39 -28.08
CA LEU A 39 -25.83 9.38 -28.34
C LEU A 39 -25.37 9.44 -29.80
N THR A 40 -24.05 9.46 -30.04
CA THR A 40 -23.46 8.77 -31.21
C THR A 40 -22.03 8.32 -30.93
N SER A 41 -21.79 7.07 -31.32
CA SER A 41 -20.54 6.35 -31.44
C SER A 41 -19.48 7.11 -32.26
N SER A 42 -18.24 7.11 -31.80
CA SER A 42 -17.08 7.30 -32.68
C SER A 42 -15.84 6.61 -32.10
N TYR A 43 -15.60 5.42 -32.62
CA TYR A 43 -14.33 4.71 -32.67
C TYR A 43 -13.35 5.46 -33.59
N VAL A 44 -12.11 5.68 -33.14
CA VAL A 44 -10.93 5.98 -33.99
C VAL A 44 -9.71 5.33 -33.31
N SER A 45 -9.29 4.15 -33.76
CA SER A 45 -8.18 3.89 -34.71
C SER A 45 -6.79 4.21 -34.14
N VAL A 46 -6.10 3.17 -33.63
CA VAL A 46 -4.66 3.20 -33.33
C VAL A 46 -3.95 2.46 -34.46
N ASN A 47 -3.30 3.21 -35.35
CA ASN A 47 -2.31 2.67 -36.28
C ASN A 47 -1.06 2.27 -35.49
N ASN A 48 -0.58 1.04 -35.70
CA ASN A 48 0.72 0.57 -35.26
C ASN A 48 1.46 0.05 -36.50
N ASP A 49 2.27 0.91 -37.10
CA ASP A 49 3.41 0.51 -37.92
C ASP A 49 4.66 0.91 -37.13
N ASP A 50 5.46 -0.08 -36.74
CA ASP A 50 6.93 -0.06 -36.80
C ASP A 50 7.51 -1.31 -36.13
N ALA A 51 8.29 -2.03 -36.92
CA ALA A 51 9.04 -3.23 -36.56
C ALA A 51 10.44 -2.87 -35.97
N ASP A 52 10.96 -3.81 -35.17
CA ASP A 52 12.36 -3.98 -34.79
C ASP A 52 13.11 -2.82 -34.11
N SER A 53 13.08 -2.79 -32.76
CA SER A 53 14.19 -2.32 -31.91
C SER A 53 14.06 -2.90 -30.48
N PRO A 54 15.15 -3.21 -29.77
CA PRO A 54 15.07 -3.86 -28.45
C PRO A 54 14.45 -2.92 -27.41
N SER A 55 13.38 -3.41 -26.80
CA SER A 55 12.49 -2.72 -25.88
C SER A 55 13.22 -2.02 -24.73
N SER A 56 13.03 -0.71 -24.66
CA SER A 56 13.42 0.16 -23.57
C SER A 56 12.70 -0.25 -22.27
N VAL A 57 13.49 -0.64 -21.27
CA VAL A 57 13.01 -0.91 -19.91
C VAL A 57 12.55 0.41 -19.29
N ALA A 58 11.25 0.67 -19.37
CA ALA A 58 10.56 1.74 -18.68
C ALA A 58 10.65 1.48 -17.17
N SER A 59 11.52 2.23 -16.51
CA SER A 59 11.62 2.32 -15.07
C SER A 59 10.35 2.97 -14.56
N SER A 60 9.38 2.16 -14.11
CA SER A 60 8.29 2.61 -13.27
C SER A 60 8.87 3.41 -12.11
N THR A 61 8.33 4.59 -11.87
CA THR A 61 8.73 5.54 -10.82
C THR A 61 8.53 4.91 -9.44
N TYR A 62 9.51 4.10 -9.03
CA TYR A 62 9.68 3.67 -7.66
C TYR A 62 9.97 4.92 -6.86
N SER A 63 9.03 5.33 -6.00
CA SER A 63 9.39 6.15 -4.85
C SER A 63 10.37 5.33 -4.02
N ALA A 64 11.66 5.56 -4.25
CA ALA A 64 12.73 5.06 -3.41
C ALA A 64 12.60 5.76 -2.06
N SER A 65 11.81 5.17 -1.18
CA SER A 65 11.71 5.55 0.24
C SER A 65 11.49 4.34 1.14
N ASP A 66 11.08 3.20 0.59
CA ASP A 66 10.64 2.06 1.38
C ASP A 66 11.52 0.84 1.13
N VAL A 67 12.77 0.89 1.62
CA VAL A 67 13.42 -0.36 2.03
C VAL A 67 14.24 -0.18 3.29
N ASP A 68 13.65 -0.55 4.43
CA ASP A 68 14.46 -0.85 5.62
C ASP A 68 13.75 -1.80 6.61
N SER A 69 13.57 -3.06 6.21
CA SER A 69 13.09 -4.13 7.11
C SER A 69 14.27 -4.81 7.81
N PRO A 70 14.38 -4.79 9.15
CA PRO A 70 15.49 -5.38 9.90
C PRO A 70 15.26 -6.87 10.09
N ILE A 71 16.17 -7.72 9.60
CA ILE A 71 16.17 -9.16 9.91
C ILE A 71 17.56 -9.55 10.43
N MET A 72 17.54 -10.22 11.58
CA MET A 72 18.68 -10.62 12.38
C MET A 72 19.18 -12.01 11.97
N THR A 73 20.50 -12.19 12.05
CA THR A 73 21.24 -13.42 11.79
C THR A 73 21.75 -13.99 13.12
N LYS A 74 21.64 -15.31 13.30
CA LYS A 74 22.50 -16.11 14.17
C LYS A 74 23.30 -17.02 13.24
N ALA A 75 24.61 -17.03 13.38
CA ALA A 75 25.45 -18.11 12.89
C ALA A 75 26.56 -18.37 13.92
N SER A 76 26.72 -19.66 14.17
CA SER A 76 27.61 -20.31 15.13
C SER A 76 28.99 -20.52 14.52
N PHE A 77 30.04 -20.55 15.34
CA PHE A 77 31.35 -21.09 14.99
C PHE A 77 32.05 -21.63 16.26
N PRO A 78 33.09 -22.48 16.14
CA PRO A 78 33.05 -23.86 16.62
C PRO A 78 33.86 -24.11 17.91
N ARG A 79 33.75 -25.35 18.40
CA ARG A 79 34.35 -25.88 19.63
C ARG A 79 35.64 -26.66 19.34
N LYS A 80 36.65 -26.49 20.21
CA LYS A 80 37.73 -27.40 20.67
C LYS A 80 38.42 -26.64 21.81
N SER A 81 38.90 -27.16 22.92
CA SER A 81 39.16 -28.47 23.57
C SER A 81 39.27 -28.09 25.09
N THR A 82 39.13 -28.90 26.14
CA THR A 82 39.91 -30.05 26.68
C THR A 82 39.38 -30.16 28.13
N SER A 83 38.76 -31.27 28.55
CA SER A 83 39.28 -32.34 29.44
C SER A 83 39.61 -31.94 30.90
N ASN A 84 39.05 -32.75 31.82
CA ASN A 84 39.41 -33.00 33.23
C ASN A 84 39.16 -31.86 34.24
N SER A 85 38.77 -32.10 35.49
CA SER A 85 38.75 -33.32 36.32
C SER A 85 37.76 -33.15 37.50
N ASP A 86 37.21 -34.27 37.94
CA ASP A 86 37.00 -34.73 39.32
C ASP A 86 36.11 -33.98 40.33
N ASN A 87 35.05 -34.71 40.72
CA ASN A 87 34.68 -35.16 42.07
C ASN A 87 34.87 -34.14 43.23
N ASN A 88 33.93 -33.97 44.16
CA ASN A 88 33.39 -35.05 44.99
C ASN A 88 32.32 -34.49 45.97
N THR A 89 31.41 -35.37 46.41
CA THR A 89 30.80 -35.46 47.78
C THR A 89 29.92 -34.33 48.33
N THR A 90 28.83 -34.51 49.09
CA THR A 90 27.98 -35.66 49.50
C THR A 90 26.85 -35.11 50.40
N ASN A 91 25.73 -35.85 50.42
CA ASN A 91 24.97 -36.30 51.59
C ASN A 91 23.75 -35.56 52.18
N LYS A 92 22.69 -36.39 52.23
CA LYS A 92 21.72 -36.70 53.31
C LYS A 92 20.54 -35.74 53.51
N SER A 93 19.32 -36.17 53.89
CA SER A 93 18.59 -37.46 53.96
C SER A 93 17.34 -37.19 54.83
N ASN A 94 16.15 -37.64 54.40
CA ASN A 94 14.98 -38.21 55.14
C ASN A 94 14.56 -37.64 56.53
N ASN A 95 13.30 -37.65 57.00
CA ASN A 95 11.96 -38.06 56.53
C ASN A 95 10.93 -37.66 57.62
N ASN A 96 9.65 -37.67 57.21
CA ASN A 96 8.42 -38.07 57.94
C ASN A 96 7.49 -37.08 58.69
N HIS A 97 6.28 -36.98 58.10
CA HIS A 97 4.90 -37.20 58.63
C HIS A 97 4.09 -36.09 59.33
N GLY A 98 2.87 -35.85 58.79
CA GLY A 98 1.63 -35.88 59.60
C GLY A 98 0.74 -34.63 59.68
N SER A 99 -0.11 -34.41 58.67
CA SER A 99 -1.48 -33.84 58.66
C SER A 99 -2.03 -32.94 59.79
N THR A 100 -2.54 -31.73 59.46
CA THR A 100 -3.98 -31.36 59.39
C THR A 100 -4.18 -29.84 59.23
N ALA A 101 -5.32 -29.46 58.65
CA ALA A 101 -5.63 -28.17 58.04
C ALA A 101 -6.12 -27.09 59.02
N ALA A 102 -5.80 -25.82 58.74
CA ALA A 102 -6.76 -24.71 58.67
C ALA A 102 -6.04 -23.43 58.21
N SER A 103 -6.80 -22.62 57.48
CA SER A 103 -6.44 -21.46 56.68
C SER A 103 -6.05 -20.20 57.48
N THR A 104 -5.09 -19.43 56.97
CA THR A 104 -5.27 -18.12 56.28
C THR A 104 -4.11 -17.16 56.60
N PHE A 105 -3.54 -16.58 55.53
CA PHE A 105 -2.78 -15.32 55.47
C PHE A 105 -1.45 -15.22 56.23
N SER A 106 -0.34 -15.20 55.47
CA SER A 106 0.78 -14.24 55.62
C SER A 106 1.75 -14.36 54.45
N ASP A 107 2.37 -13.23 54.11
CA ASP A 107 3.33 -12.96 53.03
C ASP A 107 4.53 -13.92 52.95
N GLU A 108 4.92 -14.36 51.74
CA GLU A 108 6.34 -14.54 51.43
C GLU A 108 6.69 -14.52 49.93
N LYS A 109 7.83 -13.88 49.62
CA LYS A 109 8.46 -13.69 48.32
C LYS A 109 8.90 -15.02 47.70
N SER A 110 8.66 -15.22 46.39
CA SER A 110 9.40 -16.22 45.60
C SER A 110 9.37 -15.96 44.09
N GLY A 111 10.57 -15.77 43.52
CA GLY A 111 11.09 -16.60 42.42
C GLY A 111 10.50 -16.48 41.01
N SER A 112 11.23 -15.81 40.10
CA SER A 112 11.89 -16.44 38.92
C SER A 112 12.11 -15.44 37.77
N THR A 113 13.38 -15.13 37.50
CA THR A 113 13.82 -14.22 36.43
C THR A 113 14.19 -15.01 35.17
N HIS A 114 13.30 -15.07 34.17
CA HIS A 114 13.64 -15.59 32.84
C HIS A 114 14.41 -14.53 32.02
N LYS A 115 15.71 -14.76 31.85
CA LYS A 115 16.63 -13.94 31.04
C LYS A 115 16.36 -14.10 29.53
N HIS A 116 15.71 -13.13 28.89
CA HIS A 116 15.67 -13.01 27.42
C HIS A 116 16.77 -12.09 26.90
N GLY A 117 17.82 -12.70 26.30
CA GLY A 117 18.99 -12.05 25.70
C GLY A 117 18.72 -11.44 24.33
N TRP A 118 19.40 -10.32 24.05
CA TRP A 118 19.29 -9.54 22.82
C TRP A 118 20.02 -10.22 21.65
N PRO A 119 19.54 -10.10 20.39
CA PRO A 119 19.92 -11.03 19.32
C PRO A 119 21.29 -10.77 18.68
N ASN A 120 22.22 -10.06 19.33
CA ASN A 120 23.59 -9.83 18.86
C ASN A 120 24.63 -9.57 19.98
N GLY A 121 24.32 -9.85 21.25
CA GLY A 121 25.28 -9.72 22.37
C GLY A 121 25.78 -8.30 22.69
N LYS A 122 25.53 -7.29 21.84
CA LYS A 122 25.85 -5.88 22.07
C LYS A 122 24.57 -5.04 22.07
N ARG A 123 24.37 -4.29 23.16
CA ARG A 123 23.24 -3.35 23.33
C ARG A 123 23.36 -2.18 22.33
N PRO A 124 22.24 -1.69 21.75
CA PRO A 124 22.23 -0.45 20.96
C PRO A 124 22.78 0.72 21.78
N ARG A 125 23.42 1.75 21.18
CA ARG A 125 24.08 2.83 21.95
C ARG A 125 23.16 3.56 22.94
N GLY A 126 21.86 3.67 22.64
CA GLY A 126 20.84 4.24 23.55
C GLY A 126 20.50 3.39 24.78
N PHE A 127 20.97 2.14 24.86
CA PHE A 127 20.76 1.22 26.00
C PHE A 127 21.95 1.17 26.97
N ARG A 128 22.95 2.04 26.78
CA ARG A 128 24.11 2.16 27.69
C ARG A 128 23.83 3.09 28.86
N THR A 129 22.89 4.04 28.73
CA THR A 129 22.44 4.90 29.84
C THR A 129 21.57 4.09 30.81
N LYS A 130 21.64 4.39 32.12
CA LYS A 130 20.80 3.72 33.14
C LYS A 130 19.30 3.85 32.80
N GLU A 131 18.90 5.02 32.32
CA GLU A 131 17.54 5.35 31.89
C GLU A 131 17.05 4.48 30.72
N GLY A 132 17.91 4.23 29.71
CA GLY A 132 17.57 3.38 28.56
C GLY A 132 17.45 1.89 28.92
N LYS A 133 18.12 1.45 29.99
CA LYS A 133 17.96 0.09 30.55
C LYS A 133 16.62 -0.04 31.25
N GLU A 134 16.27 0.95 32.07
CA GLU A 134 15.02 0.99 32.82
C GLU A 134 13.80 1.07 31.90
N ALA A 135 13.86 1.90 30.85
CA ALA A 135 12.78 2.03 29.87
C ALA A 135 12.52 0.74 29.10
N ALA A 136 13.57 -0.02 28.74
CA ALA A 136 13.44 -1.27 28.00
C ALA A 136 13.10 -2.49 28.87
N GLU A 137 13.40 -2.42 30.16
CA GLU A 137 12.98 -3.42 31.14
C GLU A 137 11.52 -3.20 31.51
N LYS A 138 11.08 -1.93 31.63
CA LYS A 138 9.66 -1.55 31.76
C LYS A 138 8.85 -1.91 30.52
N SER A 139 9.39 -1.77 29.30
CA SER A 139 8.67 -2.09 28.06
C SER A 139 8.39 -3.59 27.85
N LYS A 140 9.10 -4.49 28.54
CA LYS A 140 8.86 -5.94 28.46
C LYS A 140 7.66 -6.41 29.30
N ASN A 141 7.28 -5.66 30.33
CA ASN A 141 6.22 -6.02 31.28
C ASN A 141 4.99 -5.09 31.17
N TYR A 142 4.82 -4.40 30.06
CA TYR A 142 3.97 -3.23 30.02
C TYR A 142 2.55 -3.52 29.52
N LYS A 143 1.58 -3.48 30.44
CA LYS A 143 0.15 -3.39 30.09
C LYS A 143 -0.10 -2.04 29.39
N SER A 144 -0.84 -2.05 28.29
CA SER A 144 -1.23 -0.81 27.58
C SER A 144 -1.93 0.13 28.56
N GLY A 145 -1.46 1.38 28.65
CA GLY A 145 -2.09 2.40 29.49
C GLY A 145 -1.16 3.30 30.28
N VAL A 146 0.16 3.05 30.31
CA VAL A 146 1.08 3.92 31.04
C VAL A 146 1.92 4.72 30.02
N SER A 147 1.88 6.03 30.07
CA SER A 147 2.63 6.90 29.13
C SER A 147 4.14 6.70 29.29
N ILE A 148 4.88 6.51 28.19
CA ILE A 148 6.35 6.65 28.24
C ILE A 148 6.64 8.12 28.57
N PRO A 149 7.47 8.43 29.58
CA PRO A 149 7.89 9.80 29.83
C PRO A 149 8.73 10.25 28.64
N HIS A 150 8.07 10.91 27.69
CA HIS A 150 8.72 11.63 26.62
C HIS A 150 9.50 12.77 27.24
N LEU A 151 10.63 13.10 26.62
CA LEU A 151 11.47 14.22 27.04
C LEU A 151 10.79 15.53 26.62
N SER A 152 9.51 15.74 26.98
CA SER A 152 8.75 16.94 26.67
C SER A 152 9.64 18.13 26.93
N ALA A 153 10.02 18.86 25.88
CA ALA A 153 10.39 20.24 26.10
C ALA A 153 9.24 20.86 26.90
N ARG A 154 9.49 21.17 28.18
CA ARG A 154 8.53 21.90 29.01
C ARG A 154 8.55 23.34 28.52
N CYS A 155 7.87 23.57 27.40
CA CYS A 155 7.59 24.91 26.92
C CYS A 155 6.51 25.49 27.84
N ASN A 156 6.95 26.19 28.88
CA ASN A 156 6.06 26.83 29.85
C ASN A 156 5.56 28.20 29.36
N THR A 157 6.06 28.69 28.22
CA THR A 157 5.72 29.99 27.64
C THR A 157 5.34 29.85 26.16
N PHE A 158 4.47 30.74 25.67
CA PHE A 158 4.06 30.78 24.26
C PHE A 158 5.26 31.02 23.32
N GLU A 159 6.19 31.90 23.71
CA GLU A 159 7.43 32.15 22.98
C GLU A 159 8.28 30.87 22.86
N GLY A 160 8.36 30.09 23.94
CA GLY A 160 9.03 28.79 23.95
C GLY A 160 8.37 27.79 23.00
N VAL A 161 7.03 27.75 22.95
CA VAL A 161 6.28 26.91 22.01
C VAL A 161 6.55 27.33 20.56
N LEU A 162 6.52 28.63 20.27
CA LEU A 162 6.75 29.15 18.92
C LEU A 162 8.17 28.85 18.45
N LYS A 163 9.18 29.13 19.29
CA LYS A 163 10.59 28.83 18.99
C LYS A 163 10.81 27.34 18.76
N HIS A 164 10.24 26.48 19.60
CA HIS A 164 10.34 25.02 19.43
C HIS A 164 9.67 24.54 18.13
N SER A 165 8.54 25.14 17.77
CA SER A 165 7.80 24.80 16.55
C SER A 165 8.56 25.22 15.29
N ILE A 166 9.15 26.41 15.27
CA ILE A 166 9.99 26.90 14.16
C ILE A 166 11.24 26.06 14.01
N LEU A 167 11.97 25.77 15.10
CA LEU A 167 13.14 24.89 15.07
C LEU A 167 12.77 23.49 14.58
N GLY A 168 11.62 22.97 15.00
CA GLY A 168 11.07 21.71 14.51
C GLY A 168 10.75 21.74 13.02
N ALA A 169 10.22 22.85 12.51
CA ALA A 169 9.92 23.06 11.10
C ALA A 169 11.19 23.07 10.24
N ILE A 170 12.21 23.84 10.64
CA ILE A 170 13.49 23.93 9.92
C ILE A 170 14.17 22.55 9.87
N ARG A 171 14.22 21.84 11.01
CA ARG A 171 14.85 20.52 11.09
C ARG A 171 14.14 19.48 10.23
N SER A 172 12.82 19.37 10.36
CA SER A 172 12.01 18.40 9.62
C SER A 172 11.99 18.68 8.11
N GLY A 173 11.87 19.96 7.74
CA GLY A 173 11.90 20.41 6.35
C GLY A 173 13.26 20.15 5.71
N GLY A 174 14.36 20.49 6.39
CA GLY A 174 15.72 20.24 5.90
C GLY A 174 16.05 18.76 5.71
N VAL A 175 15.68 17.92 6.68
CA VAL A 175 15.87 16.45 6.59
C VAL A 175 15.06 15.87 5.43
N SER A 176 13.79 16.27 5.29
CA SER A 176 12.91 15.75 4.25
C SER A 176 13.32 16.22 2.85
N TYR A 177 13.73 17.48 2.73
CA TYR A 177 14.32 18.05 1.52
C TYR A 177 15.57 17.28 1.11
N GLY A 178 16.52 17.10 2.03
CA GLY A 178 17.77 16.37 1.76
C GLY A 178 17.51 14.92 1.33
N LEU A 179 16.57 14.24 1.99
CA LEU A 179 16.14 12.89 1.61
C LEU A 179 15.58 12.86 0.18
N LYS A 180 14.71 13.82 -0.17
CA LYS A 180 14.09 13.87 -1.50
C LYS A 180 15.10 14.23 -2.59
N ALA A 181 15.98 15.19 -2.33
CA ALA A 181 17.06 15.56 -3.23
C ALA A 181 18.01 14.38 -3.50
N MET A 182 18.35 13.62 -2.46
CA MET A 182 19.18 12.42 -2.61
C MET A 182 18.52 11.34 -3.46
N VAL A 183 17.21 11.11 -3.28
CA VAL A 183 16.46 10.15 -4.12
C VAL A 183 16.44 10.59 -5.57
N ASN A 184 16.16 11.88 -5.84
CA ASN A 184 16.17 12.43 -7.18
C ASN A 184 17.55 12.31 -7.82
N LEU A 185 18.62 12.55 -7.06
CA LEU A 185 20.00 12.39 -7.51
C LEU A 185 20.31 10.93 -7.86
N CYS A 186 19.94 9.96 -7.02
CA CYS A 186 20.14 8.54 -7.32
C CYS A 186 19.40 8.11 -8.59
N LEU A 187 18.16 8.54 -8.77
CA LEU A 187 17.38 8.25 -9.98
C LEU A 187 17.96 8.96 -11.21
N GLY A 188 18.45 10.19 -11.05
CA GLY A 188 19.15 10.93 -12.10
C GLY A 188 20.46 10.26 -12.50
N MET A 189 21.24 9.74 -11.55
CA MET A 189 22.44 8.96 -11.83
C MET A 189 22.16 7.72 -12.69
N LEU A 190 21.03 7.05 -12.48
CA LEU A 190 20.61 5.94 -13.35
C LEU A 190 20.28 6.42 -14.79
N LYS A 191 19.83 7.66 -14.97
CA LYS A 191 19.64 8.25 -16.30
C LYS A 191 20.98 8.61 -16.95
N LEU A 192 21.94 9.11 -16.17
CA LEU A 192 23.33 9.36 -16.63
C LEU A 192 23.99 8.06 -17.11
N MET A 193 23.86 6.96 -16.34
CA MET A 193 24.35 5.64 -16.74
C MET A 193 23.69 5.11 -18.02
N LYS A 194 22.47 5.56 -18.33
CA LYS A 194 21.74 5.23 -19.56
C LYS A 194 22.02 6.21 -20.70
N GLY A 195 22.94 7.16 -20.54
CA GLY A 195 23.29 8.17 -21.55
C GLY A 195 22.19 9.19 -21.84
N LYS A 196 21.20 9.35 -20.94
CA LYS A 196 19.98 10.15 -21.20
C LYS A 196 20.01 11.59 -20.69
N ALA A 197 21.05 12.01 -19.97
CA ALA A 197 21.14 13.35 -19.37
C ALA A 197 22.56 13.71 -18.93
N SER A 198 22.85 15.01 -18.79
CA SER A 198 24.10 15.56 -18.24
C SER A 198 24.09 15.58 -16.71
N PHE A 199 25.27 15.40 -16.08
CA PHE A 199 25.41 15.45 -14.63
C PHE A 199 25.01 16.81 -14.03
N GLY A 200 25.34 17.92 -14.70
CA GLY A 200 25.03 19.27 -14.20
C GLY A 200 23.54 19.55 -14.13
N GLU A 201 22.79 19.11 -15.15
CA GLU A 201 21.32 19.23 -15.19
C GLU A 201 20.68 18.37 -14.10
N ILE A 202 21.12 17.10 -13.97
CA ILE A 202 20.64 16.20 -12.92
C ILE A 202 20.88 16.80 -11.53
N PHE A 203 22.06 17.37 -11.29
CA PHE A 203 22.40 17.94 -10.00
C PHE A 203 21.51 19.14 -9.67
N LYS A 204 21.33 20.05 -10.64
CA LYS A 204 20.45 21.22 -10.49
C LYS A 204 19.00 20.80 -10.25
N ASP A 205 18.47 19.88 -11.04
CA ASP A 205 17.10 19.38 -10.91
C ASP A 205 16.88 18.60 -9.61
N SER A 206 17.91 17.93 -9.08
CA SER A 206 17.78 17.14 -7.86
C SER A 206 17.71 18.01 -6.61
N PHE A 207 18.56 19.04 -6.51
CA PHE A 207 18.60 19.93 -5.35
C PHE A 207 17.63 21.09 -5.49
N PHE A 208 17.65 21.82 -6.61
CA PHE A 208 16.79 22.98 -6.82
C PHE A 208 15.45 22.64 -7.49
N GLY A 209 15.15 21.35 -7.65
CA GLY A 209 13.87 20.90 -8.18
C GLY A 209 12.71 21.27 -7.28
N ILE A 210 11.62 21.72 -7.92
CA ILE A 210 10.38 22.08 -7.23
C ILE A 210 9.82 20.93 -6.37
N ASP A 211 10.08 19.69 -6.77
CA ASP A 211 9.66 18.49 -6.03
C ASP A 211 10.36 18.32 -4.68
N ALA A 212 11.66 18.61 -4.61
CA ALA A 212 12.42 18.51 -3.35
C ALA A 212 11.97 19.62 -2.38
N ILE A 213 11.81 20.83 -2.90
CA ILE A 213 11.33 21.99 -2.13
C ILE A 213 9.92 21.72 -1.59
N ARG A 214 8.96 21.31 -2.45
CA ARG A 214 7.59 21.01 -2.02
C ARG A 214 7.52 19.93 -0.95
N PHE A 215 8.31 18.87 -1.11
CA PHE A 215 8.37 17.78 -0.14
C PHE A 215 8.98 18.23 1.20
N GLY A 216 10.03 19.05 1.16
CA GLY A 216 10.61 19.69 2.35
C GLY A 216 9.62 20.62 3.06
N SER A 217 8.97 21.52 2.30
CA SER A 217 7.95 22.44 2.83
C SER A 217 6.77 21.72 3.45
N PHE A 218 6.29 20.62 2.84
CA PHE A 218 5.23 19.78 3.39
C PHE A 218 5.55 19.29 4.81
N PHE A 219 6.70 18.63 5.00
CA PHE A 219 7.09 18.13 6.32
C PHE A 219 7.46 19.23 7.31
N GLY A 220 8.02 20.34 6.82
CA GLY A 220 8.30 21.53 7.64
C GLY A 220 7.02 22.12 8.23
N VAL A 221 6.00 22.38 7.40
CA VAL A 221 4.70 22.90 7.83
C VAL A 221 3.94 21.89 8.69
N PHE A 222 4.00 20.60 8.34
CA PHE A 222 3.42 19.54 9.16
C PHE A 222 4.00 19.55 10.59
N SER A 223 5.34 19.59 10.72
CA SER A 223 6.04 19.61 12.01
C SER A 223 5.75 20.88 12.80
N PHE A 224 5.70 22.03 12.12
CA PHE A 224 5.32 23.31 12.73
C PHE A 224 3.93 23.22 13.36
N LEU A 225 2.92 22.85 12.55
CA LEU A 225 1.52 22.78 13.00
C LEU A 225 1.35 21.77 14.13
N TRP A 226 1.96 20.59 14.00
CA TRP A 226 1.94 19.55 15.04
C TRP A 226 2.47 20.08 16.37
N LYS A 227 3.69 20.64 16.37
CA LYS A 227 4.35 21.11 17.59
C LYS A 227 3.67 22.33 18.18
N PHE A 228 3.19 23.25 17.34
CA PHE A 228 2.53 24.47 17.77
C PHE A 228 1.20 24.14 18.45
N VAL A 229 0.36 23.34 17.79
CA VAL A 229 -0.96 22.96 18.32
C VAL A 229 -0.82 22.04 19.53
N ASN A 230 0.04 21.02 19.48
CA ASN A 230 0.16 20.05 20.57
C ASN A 230 0.69 20.70 21.86
N ASN A 231 1.77 21.48 21.76
CA ASN A 231 2.33 22.17 22.93
C ASN A 231 1.45 23.35 23.37
N GLY A 232 0.77 24.03 22.45
CA GLY A 232 -0.21 25.06 22.78
C GLY A 232 -1.40 24.51 23.56
N LEU A 233 -1.95 23.37 23.14
CA LEU A 233 -3.02 22.67 23.88
C LEU A 233 -2.54 22.16 25.24
N LYS A 234 -1.30 21.68 25.34
CA LYS A 234 -0.69 21.28 26.61
C LYS A 234 -0.55 22.46 27.57
N LEU A 235 -0.13 23.63 27.07
CA LEU A 235 -0.04 24.87 27.86
C LEU A 235 -1.41 25.35 28.32
N TYR A 236 -2.42 25.30 27.42
CA TYR A 236 -3.77 25.77 27.72
C TYR A 236 -4.54 24.83 28.68
N ARG A 237 -4.45 23.51 28.47
CA ARG A 237 -5.22 22.52 29.25
C ARG A 237 -4.47 21.99 30.47
N GLY A 238 -3.16 22.22 30.56
CA GLY A 238 -2.28 21.66 31.59
C GLY A 238 -2.20 20.12 31.58
N LYS A 239 -2.73 19.47 30.54
CA LYS A 239 -2.83 18.01 30.41
C LYS A 239 -2.20 17.56 29.11
N ASP A 240 -1.56 16.39 29.14
CA ASP A 240 -0.96 15.76 27.98
C ASP A 240 -1.72 14.45 27.65
N ASP A 241 -2.70 14.56 26.75
CA ASP A 241 -3.63 13.47 26.42
C ASP A 241 -3.62 13.08 24.92
N ARG A 242 -4.22 11.93 24.61
CA ARG A 242 -4.46 11.47 23.21
C ARG A 242 -5.22 12.50 22.39
N ILE A 243 -6.08 13.28 23.01
CA ILE A 243 -6.94 14.25 22.33
C ILE A 243 -6.10 15.40 21.79
N ASN A 244 -5.11 15.89 22.56
CA ASN A 244 -4.16 16.88 22.06
C ASN A 244 -3.46 16.37 20.79
N GLY A 245 -3.02 15.11 20.81
CA GLY A 245 -2.39 14.50 19.63
C GLY A 245 -3.36 14.23 18.48
N ALA A 246 -4.60 13.90 18.77
CA ALA A 246 -5.62 13.75 17.73
C ALA A 246 -5.89 15.09 17.02
N VAL A 247 -6.08 16.16 17.79
CA VAL A 247 -6.39 17.50 17.27
C VAL A 247 -5.19 18.09 16.52
N ALA A 248 -4.00 18.04 17.12
CA ALA A 248 -2.79 18.53 16.49
C ALA A 248 -2.45 17.73 15.21
N GLY A 249 -2.69 16.41 15.20
CA GLY A 249 -2.49 15.58 14.01
C GLY A 249 -3.47 15.90 12.89
N ALA A 250 -4.74 16.16 13.22
CA ALA A 250 -5.76 16.54 12.24
C ALA A 250 -5.44 17.88 11.57
N ILE A 251 -5.03 18.88 12.37
CA ILE A 251 -4.66 20.21 11.88
C ILE A 251 -3.36 20.15 11.09
N ALA A 252 -2.33 19.45 11.59
CA ALA A 252 -1.09 19.25 10.85
C ALA A 252 -1.31 18.53 9.51
N GLY A 253 -2.34 17.67 9.42
CA GLY A 253 -2.77 17.03 8.18
C GLY A 253 -3.03 18.00 7.02
N LEU A 254 -3.44 19.24 7.29
CA LEU A 254 -3.69 20.25 6.26
C LEU A 254 -2.43 20.63 5.47
N ALA A 255 -1.23 20.36 6.01
CA ALA A 255 0.04 20.59 5.32
C ALA A 255 0.12 19.85 3.97
N ILE A 256 -0.64 18.75 3.79
CA ILE A 256 -0.66 17.99 2.53
C ILE A 256 -1.10 18.83 1.31
N LEU A 257 -1.76 19.96 1.53
CA LEU A 257 -2.12 20.92 0.48
C LEU A 257 -0.91 21.51 -0.25
N ILE A 258 0.29 21.48 0.32
CA ILE A 258 1.52 21.91 -0.35
C ILE A 258 1.89 20.95 -1.49
N GLU A 259 1.45 19.71 -1.38
CA GLU A 259 1.85 18.63 -2.27
C GLU A 259 0.95 18.52 -3.51
N SER A 260 1.38 17.77 -4.52
CA SER A 260 0.71 17.55 -5.81
C SER A 260 -0.47 16.60 -5.66
N HIS A 261 -1.57 16.84 -6.37
CA HIS A 261 -2.82 16.09 -6.19
C HIS A 261 -2.63 14.56 -6.23
N GLU A 262 -1.87 14.05 -7.19
CA GLU A 262 -1.56 12.61 -7.29
C GLU A 262 -0.83 12.06 -6.04
N ARG A 263 0.14 12.83 -5.53
CA ARG A 263 0.91 12.47 -4.33
C ARG A 263 0.09 12.66 -3.06
N ARG A 264 -0.84 13.62 -3.01
CA ARG A 264 -1.80 13.78 -1.91
C ARG A 264 -2.65 12.53 -1.75
N VAL A 265 -3.24 12.04 -2.83
CA VAL A 265 -4.05 10.81 -2.83
C VAL A 265 -3.21 9.63 -2.35
N SER A 266 -1.98 9.49 -2.86
CA SER A 266 -1.07 8.42 -2.46
C SER A 266 -0.70 8.47 -0.98
N PHE A 267 -0.36 9.65 -0.44
CA PHE A 267 -0.04 9.83 0.98
C PHE A 267 -1.26 9.62 1.88
N ALA A 268 -2.43 10.12 1.49
CA ALA A 268 -3.69 9.93 2.21
C ALA A 268 -4.01 8.44 2.38
N GLN A 269 -3.97 7.69 1.28
CA GLN A 269 -4.20 6.24 1.29
C GLN A 269 -3.17 5.50 2.15
N GLN A 270 -1.88 5.80 1.97
CA GLN A 270 -0.81 5.14 2.73
C GLN A 270 -0.94 5.41 4.23
N MET A 271 -1.14 6.66 4.63
CA MET A 271 -1.28 7.00 6.05
C MET A 271 -2.56 6.44 6.64
N LEU A 272 -3.68 6.40 5.90
CA LEU A 272 -4.91 5.79 6.41
C LEU A 272 -4.71 4.30 6.70
N ILE A 273 -4.01 3.58 5.83
CA ILE A 273 -3.68 2.18 6.04
C ILE A 273 -2.79 1.99 7.26
N ARG A 274 -1.78 2.86 7.44
CA ARG A 274 -0.91 2.82 8.63
C ARG A 274 -1.67 3.16 9.91
N ALA A 275 -2.62 4.10 9.84
CA ALA A 275 -3.51 4.42 10.95
C ALA A 275 -4.38 3.20 11.30
N GLY A 276 -5.00 2.55 10.32
CA GLY A 276 -5.77 1.33 10.48
C GLY A 276 -4.94 0.17 11.06
N GLN A 277 -3.69 0.02 10.64
CA GLN A 277 -2.75 -0.94 11.23
C GLN A 277 -2.50 -0.64 12.71
N GLY A 278 -2.34 0.64 13.08
CA GLY A 278 -2.23 1.07 14.48
C GLY A 278 -3.48 0.74 15.30
N VAL A 279 -4.67 0.99 14.74
CA VAL A 279 -5.96 0.64 15.37
C VAL A 279 -6.07 -0.88 15.58
N TYR A 280 -5.72 -1.68 14.57
CA TYR A 280 -5.74 -3.14 14.67
C TYR A 280 -4.78 -3.66 15.75
N ASN A 281 -3.54 -3.14 15.77
CA ASN A 281 -2.55 -3.51 16.78
C ASN A 281 -2.99 -3.12 18.18
N ALA A 282 -3.59 -1.94 18.35
CA ALA A 282 -4.16 -1.50 19.62
C ALA A 282 -5.32 -2.42 20.06
N GLY A 283 -6.21 -2.80 19.14
CA GLY A 283 -7.32 -3.72 19.41
C GLY A 283 -6.83 -5.12 19.79
N LYS A 284 -5.80 -5.64 19.11
CA LYS A 284 -5.15 -6.91 19.44
C LYS A 284 -4.50 -6.88 20.82
N HIS A 285 -3.81 -5.79 21.16
CA HIS A 285 -3.19 -5.62 22.47
C HIS A 285 -4.22 -5.52 23.61
N ARG A 286 -5.42 -5.00 23.30
CA ARG A 286 -6.54 -4.88 24.25
C ARG A 286 -7.40 -6.14 24.34
N GLY A 287 -7.06 -7.21 23.61
CA GLY A 287 -7.80 -8.47 23.62
C GLY A 287 -9.17 -8.40 22.93
N LEU A 288 -9.49 -7.32 22.23
CA LEU A 288 -10.79 -7.13 21.58
C LEU A 288 -10.92 -7.97 20.29
N PHE A 289 -9.84 -8.05 19.49
CA PHE A 289 -9.83 -8.76 18.21
C PHE A 289 -8.49 -9.47 17.97
N SER A 290 -8.49 -10.79 17.87
CA SER A 290 -7.31 -11.61 17.52
C SER A 290 -7.64 -12.53 16.34
N PHE A 291 -7.38 -12.07 15.12
CA PHE A 291 -7.51 -12.90 13.92
C PHE A 291 -6.17 -13.58 13.61
N ARG A 292 -6.11 -14.91 13.72
CA ARG A 292 -4.87 -15.69 13.53
C ARG A 292 -4.29 -15.59 12.11
N HIS A 293 -5.10 -15.25 11.10
CA HIS A 293 -4.71 -15.07 9.70
C HIS A 293 -5.28 -13.77 9.10
N GLY A 294 -5.42 -12.71 9.90
CA GLY A 294 -6.03 -11.46 9.45
C GLY A 294 -5.28 -10.79 8.29
N ASP A 295 -3.97 -10.94 8.23
CA ASP A 295 -3.10 -10.47 7.14
C ASP A 295 -3.37 -11.23 5.83
N ALA A 296 -3.50 -12.54 5.88
CA ALA A 296 -3.83 -13.37 4.72
C ALA A 296 -5.25 -13.10 4.20
N ALA A 297 -6.22 -12.91 5.10
CA ALA A 297 -7.59 -12.55 4.73
C ALA A 297 -7.66 -11.15 4.09
N LEU A 298 -6.96 -10.17 4.67
CA LEU A 298 -6.87 -8.81 4.11
C LEU A 298 -6.21 -8.82 2.73
N PHE A 299 -5.11 -9.56 2.58
CA PHE A 299 -4.46 -9.77 1.29
C PHE A 299 -5.44 -10.40 0.29
N ALA A 300 -6.19 -11.43 0.71
CA ALA A 300 -7.09 -12.14 -0.17
C ALA A 300 -8.25 -11.28 -0.67
N LEU A 301 -8.86 -10.48 0.21
CA LEU A 301 -9.92 -9.54 -0.16
C LEU A 301 -9.41 -8.42 -1.07
N ALA A 302 -8.23 -7.86 -0.78
CA ALA A 302 -7.60 -6.84 -1.62
C ALA A 302 -7.28 -7.38 -3.02
N CYS A 303 -6.70 -8.57 -3.11
CA CYS A 303 -6.44 -9.25 -4.37
C CYS A 303 -7.74 -9.60 -5.10
N GLY A 304 -8.77 -10.06 -4.40
CA GLY A 304 -10.10 -10.31 -4.99
C GLY A 304 -10.65 -9.09 -5.71
N GLN A 305 -10.61 -7.93 -5.06
CA GLN A 305 -11.03 -6.66 -5.66
C GLN A 305 -10.18 -6.27 -6.87
N VAL A 306 -8.85 -6.39 -6.75
CA VAL A 306 -7.92 -6.10 -7.86
C VAL A 306 -8.14 -7.05 -9.05
N MET A 307 -8.38 -8.34 -8.82
CA MET A 307 -8.63 -9.31 -9.89
C MET A 307 -9.99 -9.10 -10.56
N TYR A 308 -11.00 -8.70 -9.80
CA TYR A 308 -12.29 -8.27 -10.36
C TYR A 308 -12.09 -7.07 -11.28
N ALA A 309 -11.36 -6.05 -10.83
CA ALA A 309 -11.11 -4.87 -11.63
C ALA A 309 -10.23 -5.16 -12.86
N TYR A 310 -9.18 -5.96 -12.72
CA TYR A 310 -8.33 -6.41 -13.84
C TYR A 310 -9.13 -7.06 -14.98
N THR A 311 -10.12 -7.89 -14.65
CA THR A 311 -10.94 -8.58 -15.66
C THR A 311 -12.12 -7.73 -16.14
N MET A 312 -12.89 -7.15 -15.21
CA MET A 312 -14.17 -6.52 -15.50
C MET A 312 -14.11 -5.01 -15.69
N GLN A 313 -13.15 -4.31 -15.09
CA GLN A 313 -13.09 -2.84 -15.07
C GLN A 313 -11.66 -2.29 -14.90
N PRO A 314 -10.81 -2.43 -15.93
CA PRO A 314 -9.37 -2.13 -15.84
C PRO A 314 -9.10 -0.64 -15.62
N GLU A 315 -9.99 0.24 -16.09
CA GLU A 315 -9.92 1.69 -15.88
C GLU A 315 -9.98 2.11 -14.40
N SER A 316 -10.46 1.22 -13.52
CA SER A 316 -10.49 1.50 -12.08
C SER A 316 -9.11 1.36 -11.42
N ILE A 317 -8.16 0.69 -12.07
CA ILE A 317 -6.81 0.45 -11.55
C ILE A 317 -5.83 1.45 -12.18
N PRO A 318 -4.76 1.87 -11.47
CA PRO A 318 -3.71 2.68 -12.07
C PRO A 318 -3.09 2.03 -13.34
N PRO A 319 -2.88 2.78 -14.42
CA PRO A 319 -2.51 2.23 -15.73
C PRO A 319 -1.19 1.46 -15.69
N GLU A 320 -0.20 1.95 -14.95
CA GLU A 320 1.09 1.27 -14.77
C GLU A 320 0.95 -0.08 -14.06
N TYR A 321 0.06 -0.15 -13.07
CA TYR A 321 -0.21 -1.39 -12.35
C TYR A 321 -0.97 -2.39 -13.24
N PHE A 322 -1.92 -1.91 -14.04
CA PHE A 322 -2.62 -2.74 -15.03
C PHE A 322 -1.67 -3.30 -16.10
N LYS A 323 -0.77 -2.46 -16.64
CA LYS A 323 0.26 -2.88 -17.61
C LYS A 323 1.19 -3.92 -17.02
N PHE A 324 1.63 -3.72 -15.77
CA PHE A 324 2.38 -4.73 -15.03
C PHE A 324 1.60 -6.05 -14.93
N MET A 325 0.32 -6.02 -14.53
CA MET A 325 -0.51 -7.23 -14.42
C MET A 325 -0.66 -7.97 -15.76
N ILE A 326 -0.89 -7.26 -16.87
CA ILE A 326 -0.97 -7.86 -18.22
C ILE A 326 0.35 -8.55 -18.59
N ASN A 327 1.47 -7.84 -18.43
CA ASN A 327 2.79 -8.34 -18.79
C ASN A 327 3.18 -9.56 -17.95
N THR A 328 2.88 -9.53 -16.65
CA THR A 328 3.13 -10.66 -15.76
C THR A 328 2.19 -11.83 -16.04
N ALA A 329 0.89 -11.58 -16.29
CA ALA A 329 -0.05 -12.65 -16.58
C ALA A 329 0.18 -13.28 -17.97
N ARG A 330 0.85 -12.57 -18.89
CA ARG A 330 1.04 -12.96 -20.30
C ARG A 330 -0.30 -13.25 -20.99
N VAL A 331 -1.30 -12.41 -20.69
CA VAL A 331 -2.64 -12.46 -21.30
C VAL A 331 -2.84 -11.16 -22.08
N PRO A 332 -3.17 -11.22 -23.38
CA PRO A 332 -3.42 -10.03 -24.18
C PRO A 332 -4.62 -9.23 -23.65
N ALA A 333 -4.54 -7.90 -23.73
CA ALA A 333 -5.58 -7.00 -23.22
C ALA A 333 -6.91 -7.21 -23.94
N GLU A 334 -6.84 -7.54 -25.22
CA GLU A 334 -7.95 -7.81 -26.14
C GLU A 334 -8.75 -9.02 -25.68
N ALA A 335 -8.10 -10.10 -25.24
CA ALA A 335 -8.80 -11.27 -24.72
C ALA A 335 -9.62 -10.96 -23.45
N LEU A 336 -9.10 -10.07 -22.59
CA LEU A 336 -9.85 -9.59 -21.41
C LEU A 336 -11.03 -8.71 -21.81
N ALA A 337 -10.85 -7.88 -22.86
CA ALA A 337 -11.92 -7.04 -23.40
C ALA A 337 -13.05 -7.89 -23.99
N PHE A 338 -12.74 -8.93 -24.78
CA PHE A 338 -13.75 -9.86 -25.30
C PHE A 338 -14.49 -10.59 -24.17
N ASN A 339 -13.77 -11.08 -23.17
CA ASN A 339 -14.38 -11.71 -22.00
C ASN A 339 -15.33 -10.74 -21.27
N ARG A 340 -14.94 -9.47 -21.11
CA ARG A 340 -15.77 -8.44 -20.50
C ARG A 340 -16.99 -8.09 -21.32
N ALA A 341 -16.85 -7.95 -22.64
CA ALA A 341 -17.96 -7.66 -23.55
C ALA A 341 -19.03 -8.75 -23.41
N ARG A 342 -18.63 -10.03 -23.45
CA ARG A 342 -19.55 -11.16 -23.26
C ARG A 342 -20.21 -11.19 -21.89
N VAL A 343 -19.44 -11.04 -20.80
CA VAL A 343 -20.01 -11.02 -19.44
C VAL A 343 -21.02 -9.88 -19.24
N ARG A 344 -20.89 -8.78 -20.00
CA ARG A 344 -21.83 -7.65 -19.98
C ARG A 344 -22.98 -7.78 -20.98
N GLY A 345 -23.05 -8.86 -21.77
CA GLY A 345 -24.10 -9.10 -22.76
C GLY A 345 -23.89 -8.42 -24.11
N PHE A 346 -22.71 -7.85 -24.38
CA PHE A 346 -22.39 -7.26 -25.69
C PHE A 346 -21.93 -8.34 -26.69
N PRO A 347 -22.24 -8.19 -27.99
CA PRO A 347 -21.72 -9.06 -29.03
C PRO A 347 -20.20 -8.96 -29.12
N VAL A 348 -19.54 -10.04 -29.53
CA VAL A 348 -18.09 -10.04 -29.80
C VAL A 348 -17.85 -10.22 -31.28
N ASP A 349 -17.02 -9.32 -31.83
CA ASP A 349 -16.57 -9.38 -33.20
C ASP A 349 -15.63 -10.57 -33.41
N VAL A 350 -16.13 -11.59 -34.11
CA VAL A 350 -15.41 -12.85 -34.37
C VAL A 350 -14.16 -12.61 -35.22
N SER A 351 -14.16 -11.59 -36.09
CA SER A 351 -13.00 -11.26 -36.93
C SER A 351 -11.81 -10.81 -36.09
N GLN A 352 -12.05 -9.99 -35.07
CA GLN A 352 -11.02 -9.53 -34.13
C GLN A 352 -10.52 -10.65 -33.23
N VAL A 353 -11.40 -11.57 -32.82
CA VAL A 353 -11.01 -12.77 -32.07
C VAL A 353 -10.09 -13.66 -32.91
N GLN A 354 -10.42 -13.88 -34.18
CA GLN A 354 -9.60 -14.65 -35.11
C GLN A 354 -8.22 -14.00 -35.33
N ALA A 355 -8.19 -12.68 -35.57
CA ALA A 355 -6.94 -11.94 -35.73
C ALA A 355 -6.02 -12.05 -34.50
N LEU A 356 -6.60 -11.95 -33.29
CA LEU A 356 -5.86 -12.13 -32.04
C LEU A 356 -5.26 -13.53 -31.93
N VAL A 357 -6.05 -14.57 -32.24
CA VAL A 357 -5.64 -15.97 -32.15
C VAL A 357 -4.51 -16.28 -33.13
N GLN A 358 -4.60 -15.75 -34.37
CA GLN A 358 -3.55 -15.90 -35.39
C GLN A 358 -2.21 -15.30 -34.94
N ARG A 359 -2.23 -14.15 -34.27
CA ARG A 359 -1.02 -13.51 -33.71
C ARG A 359 -0.32 -14.35 -32.65
N LEU A 360 -1.04 -15.24 -31.98
CA LEU A 360 -0.58 -15.99 -30.80
C LEU A 360 -0.14 -17.43 -31.11
N LYS A 361 0.31 -17.71 -32.34
CA LYS A 361 0.82 -19.03 -32.77
C LYS A 361 -0.17 -20.17 -32.43
N PRO A 362 -1.34 -20.21 -33.07
CA PRO A 362 -2.41 -21.12 -32.69
C PRO A 362 -2.16 -22.58 -33.09
N THR A 363 -2.68 -23.52 -32.31
CA THR A 363 -2.78 -24.92 -32.72
C THR A 363 -3.97 -25.14 -33.65
N ALA A 364 -3.93 -26.20 -34.48
CA ALA A 364 -5.03 -26.58 -35.37
C ALA A 364 -6.39 -26.69 -34.64
N LYS A 365 -6.41 -27.26 -33.43
CA LYS A 365 -7.61 -27.37 -32.59
C LYS A 365 -8.15 -26.02 -32.12
N SER A 366 -7.27 -25.07 -31.84
CA SER A 366 -7.64 -23.71 -31.45
C SER A 366 -8.30 -22.97 -32.62
N ILE A 367 -7.76 -23.14 -33.83
CA ILE A 367 -8.32 -22.55 -35.06
C ILE A 367 -9.72 -23.13 -35.33
N GLU A 368 -9.89 -24.45 -35.22
CA GLU A 368 -11.20 -25.11 -35.42
C GLU A 368 -12.24 -24.68 -34.38
N THR A 369 -11.83 -24.50 -33.12
CA THR A 369 -12.73 -24.02 -32.06
C THR A 369 -13.16 -22.59 -32.33
N VAL A 370 -12.24 -21.77 -32.84
CA VAL A 370 -12.46 -20.35 -33.11
C VAL A 370 -13.28 -20.13 -34.38
N SER A 371 -13.17 -20.98 -35.39
CA SER A 371 -14.00 -20.91 -36.60
C SER A 371 -15.47 -21.27 -36.34
N LYS A 372 -15.76 -22.04 -35.28
CA LYS A 372 -17.11 -22.37 -34.83
C LYS A 372 -17.73 -21.34 -33.88
N LEU A 373 -17.00 -20.26 -33.55
CA LEU A 373 -17.52 -19.21 -32.67
C LEU A 373 -18.58 -18.37 -33.38
N THR A 374 -19.68 -18.14 -32.69
CA THR A 374 -20.72 -17.18 -33.09
C THR A 374 -20.60 -15.90 -32.24
N GLU A 375 -21.11 -14.78 -32.77
CA GLU A 375 -21.12 -13.48 -32.06
C GLU A 375 -21.81 -13.54 -30.69
N TYR A 376 -22.72 -14.51 -30.52
CA TYR A 376 -23.50 -14.75 -29.30
C TYR A 376 -23.01 -15.94 -28.47
N THR A 377 -21.72 -16.29 -28.52
CA THR A 377 -21.17 -17.37 -27.68
C THR A 377 -21.31 -17.04 -26.18
N ASP A 378 -21.89 -17.94 -25.37
CA ASP A 378 -22.12 -17.71 -23.93
C ASP A 378 -20.84 -17.46 -23.13
N LEU A 379 -19.72 -18.06 -23.55
CA LEU A 379 -18.44 -17.98 -22.86
C LEU A 379 -17.25 -18.05 -23.82
N ILE A 380 -16.27 -17.16 -23.66
CA ILE A 380 -15.03 -17.21 -24.43
C ILE A 380 -14.25 -18.50 -24.10
N PRO A 381 -13.96 -19.36 -25.10
CA PRO A 381 -13.32 -20.64 -24.87
C PRO A 381 -11.84 -20.48 -24.53
N CYS A 382 -11.27 -21.49 -23.86
CA CYS A 382 -9.85 -21.54 -23.52
C CYS A 382 -8.93 -21.43 -24.76
N ALA A 383 -9.41 -21.85 -25.94
CA ALA A 383 -8.72 -21.70 -27.21
C ALA A 383 -8.37 -20.24 -27.56
N VAL A 384 -9.16 -19.27 -27.10
CA VAL A 384 -8.88 -17.84 -27.30
C VAL A 384 -7.87 -17.31 -26.27
N LEU A 385 -7.82 -17.89 -25.07
CA LEU A 385 -6.95 -17.44 -23.98
C LEU A 385 -5.52 -17.97 -24.10
N HIS A 386 -5.35 -19.21 -24.57
CA HIS A 386 -4.04 -19.84 -24.77
C HIS A 386 -4.00 -20.65 -26.07
N PRO A 387 -4.08 -19.98 -27.24
CA PRO A 387 -4.23 -20.66 -28.53
C PRO A 387 -3.03 -21.56 -28.89
N SER A 388 -1.84 -21.30 -28.34
CA SER A 388 -0.61 -22.06 -28.59
C SER A 388 -0.55 -23.44 -27.90
N TYR A 389 -1.51 -23.75 -27.02
CA TYR A 389 -1.52 -25.00 -26.26
C TYR A 389 -2.91 -25.62 -26.23
N ASP A 390 -2.98 -26.91 -26.58
CA ASP A 390 -4.24 -27.67 -26.56
C ASP A 390 -4.69 -28.06 -25.14
N SER A 391 -3.76 -28.06 -24.19
CA SER A 391 -4.00 -28.44 -22.79
C SER A 391 -3.76 -27.26 -21.86
N CYS A 392 -4.78 -26.92 -21.06
CA CYS A 392 -4.68 -25.90 -20.02
C CYS A 392 -3.56 -26.21 -19.02
N LYS A 393 -3.29 -27.48 -18.72
CA LYS A 393 -2.24 -27.89 -17.77
C LYS A 393 -0.84 -27.55 -18.30
N VAL A 394 -0.60 -27.80 -19.59
CA VAL A 394 0.69 -27.52 -20.23
C VAL A 394 0.92 -26.00 -20.32
N ASN A 395 -0.11 -25.24 -20.72
CA ASN A 395 -0.05 -23.78 -20.68
C ASN A 395 0.29 -23.28 -19.27
N ASN A 396 -0.37 -23.79 -18.24
CA ASN A 396 -0.14 -23.36 -16.86
C ASN A 396 1.28 -23.69 -16.36
N ALA A 397 1.85 -24.83 -16.77
CA ALA A 397 3.24 -25.17 -16.47
C ALA A 397 4.24 -24.23 -17.17
N GLU A 398 4.01 -23.91 -18.45
CA GLU A 398 4.84 -22.92 -19.16
C GLU A 398 4.74 -21.55 -18.50
N ARG A 399 3.52 -21.11 -18.18
CA ARG A 399 3.27 -19.83 -17.51
C ARG A 399 3.97 -19.76 -16.18
N PHE A 400 3.96 -20.83 -15.39
CA PHE A 400 4.70 -20.88 -14.13
C PHE A 400 6.20 -20.59 -14.32
N VAL A 401 6.84 -21.25 -15.29
CA VAL A 401 8.28 -21.10 -15.57
C VAL A 401 8.59 -19.69 -16.09
N GLN A 402 7.81 -19.20 -17.05
CA GLN A 402 8.05 -17.87 -17.63
C GLN A 402 7.82 -16.74 -16.64
N VAL A 403 6.74 -16.81 -15.85
CA VAL A 403 6.46 -15.79 -14.83
C VAL A 403 7.55 -15.77 -13.78
N THR A 404 7.98 -16.94 -13.31
CA THR A 404 9.08 -17.06 -12.36
C THR A 404 10.37 -16.44 -12.93
N LYS A 405 10.73 -16.79 -14.17
CA LYS A 405 11.93 -16.26 -14.85
C LYS A 405 11.89 -14.74 -15.04
N ASN A 406 10.74 -14.20 -15.43
CA ASN A 406 10.59 -12.77 -15.72
C ASN A 406 10.55 -11.91 -14.45
N ILE A 407 9.97 -12.41 -13.36
CA ILE A 407 9.86 -11.64 -12.11
C ILE A 407 11.08 -11.78 -11.18
N LEU A 408 11.84 -12.88 -11.33
CA LEU A 408 13.05 -13.12 -10.56
C LEU A 408 14.02 -11.93 -10.54
N PRO A 409 14.39 -11.28 -11.67
CA PRO A 409 15.29 -10.13 -11.64
C PRO A 409 14.72 -8.94 -10.88
N VAL A 410 13.40 -8.71 -10.94
CA VAL A 410 12.75 -7.61 -10.22
C VAL A 410 12.85 -7.82 -8.70
N TYR A 411 12.48 -9.01 -8.21
CA TYR A 411 12.61 -9.32 -6.79
C TYR A 411 14.06 -9.43 -6.33
N ALA A 412 14.96 -9.88 -7.20
CA ALA A 412 16.39 -9.88 -6.92
C ALA A 412 16.87 -8.44 -6.69
N THR A 413 16.59 -7.51 -7.59
CA THR A 413 16.96 -6.09 -7.39
C THR A 413 16.39 -5.55 -6.08
N LEU A 414 15.11 -5.81 -5.78
CA LEU A 414 14.47 -5.32 -4.56
C LEU A 414 15.09 -5.88 -3.26
N ASN A 415 15.55 -7.13 -3.26
CA ASN A 415 16.14 -7.75 -2.06
C ASN A 415 17.65 -7.52 -1.95
N PHE A 416 18.38 -7.50 -3.07
CA PHE A 416 19.84 -7.40 -3.10
C PHE A 416 20.34 -5.95 -3.04
N VAL A 417 19.67 -4.99 -3.67
CA VAL A 417 20.13 -3.58 -3.65
C VAL A 417 20.19 -3.01 -2.23
N PRO A 418 19.15 -3.15 -1.39
CA PRO A 418 19.19 -2.65 -0.01
C PRO A 418 20.22 -3.39 0.84
N LEU A 419 20.43 -4.69 0.57
CA LEU A 419 21.46 -5.48 1.20
C LEU A 419 22.87 -4.93 0.87
N LEU A 420 23.12 -4.62 -0.41
CA LEU A 420 24.38 -4.05 -0.88
C LEU A 420 24.60 -2.64 -0.31
N VAL A 421 23.60 -1.76 -0.40
CA VAL A 421 23.74 -0.35 -0.01
C VAL A 421 23.79 -0.16 1.51
N LEU A 422 22.87 -0.78 2.25
CA LEU A 422 22.68 -0.50 3.68
C LEU A 422 23.41 -1.50 4.58
N ARG A 423 23.76 -2.69 4.08
CA ARG A 423 24.25 -3.81 4.90
C ARG A 423 25.53 -4.45 4.37
N MET A 424 26.33 -3.71 3.59
CA MET A 424 27.63 -4.20 3.06
C MET A 424 28.54 -4.78 4.14
N LYS A 425 28.60 -4.13 5.32
CA LYS A 425 29.42 -4.61 6.45
C LYS A 425 29.03 -6.02 6.92
N ARG A 426 27.74 -6.37 6.86
CA ARG A 426 27.27 -7.71 7.22
C ARG A 426 27.48 -8.70 6.09
N LEU A 427 27.29 -8.26 4.85
CA LEU A 427 27.58 -9.07 3.67
C LEU A 427 29.05 -9.50 3.62
N MET A 428 29.98 -8.60 3.95
CA MET A 428 31.40 -8.90 4.03
C MET A 428 31.77 -9.84 5.21
N ALA A 429 31.00 -9.80 6.30
CA ALA A 429 31.27 -10.63 7.48
C ALA A 429 30.80 -12.08 7.34
N ASP A 430 29.68 -12.32 6.63
CA ASP A 430 29.14 -13.66 6.38
C ASP A 430 28.47 -13.71 4.99
N PRO A 431 29.27 -13.79 3.91
CA PRO A 431 28.76 -13.67 2.55
C PRO A 431 27.85 -14.83 2.16
N VAL A 432 28.21 -16.07 2.55
CA VAL A 432 27.52 -17.28 2.09
C VAL A 432 26.13 -17.40 2.72
N ASN A 433 25.99 -17.22 4.03
CA ASN A 433 24.67 -17.34 4.68
C ASN A 433 23.74 -16.19 4.32
N VAL A 434 24.27 -14.97 4.20
CA VAL A 434 23.46 -13.80 3.85
C VAL A 434 23.00 -13.88 2.40
N PHE A 435 23.90 -14.26 1.48
CA PHE A 435 23.55 -14.44 0.07
C PHE A 435 22.55 -15.58 -0.12
N SER A 436 22.81 -16.78 0.40
CA SER A 436 21.91 -17.94 0.26
C SER A 436 20.51 -17.67 0.83
N ARG A 437 20.41 -17.08 2.04
CA ARG A 437 19.12 -16.73 2.64
C ARG A 437 18.38 -15.69 1.82
N THR A 438 19.09 -14.70 1.28
CA THR A 438 18.49 -13.66 0.41
C THR A 438 18.02 -14.25 -0.92
N SER A 439 18.79 -15.16 -1.52
CA SER A 439 18.42 -15.91 -2.72
C SER A 439 17.19 -16.78 -2.49
N PHE A 440 17.13 -17.52 -1.37
CA PHE A 440 15.97 -18.35 -1.04
C PHE A 440 14.71 -17.50 -0.81
N ASN A 441 14.83 -16.37 -0.10
CA ASN A 441 13.72 -15.43 0.07
C ASN A 441 13.25 -14.85 -1.28
N THR A 442 14.19 -14.52 -2.16
CA THR A 442 13.91 -13.99 -3.50
C THR A 442 13.20 -15.02 -4.38
N LEU A 443 13.69 -16.26 -4.38
CA LEU A 443 13.09 -17.37 -5.12
C LEU A 443 11.68 -17.68 -4.60
N ARG A 444 11.51 -17.77 -3.27
CA ARG A 444 10.22 -17.98 -2.63
C ARG A 444 9.20 -16.90 -3.03
N SER A 445 9.63 -15.63 -3.08
CA SER A 445 8.79 -14.51 -3.53
C SER A 445 8.36 -14.63 -4.99
N SER A 446 9.29 -15.05 -5.84
CA SER A 446 9.05 -15.20 -7.27
C SER A 446 8.09 -16.36 -7.54
N VAL A 447 8.27 -17.48 -6.82
CA VAL A 447 7.37 -18.64 -6.85
C VAL A 447 5.99 -18.26 -6.33
N PHE A 448 5.89 -17.49 -5.24
CA PHE A 448 4.60 -17.01 -4.74
C PHE A 448 3.79 -16.29 -5.82
N LEU A 449 4.39 -15.34 -6.54
CA LEU A 449 3.69 -14.61 -7.60
C LEU A 449 3.32 -15.53 -8.77
N ALA A 450 4.22 -16.45 -9.16
CA ALA A 450 3.95 -17.42 -10.21
C ALA A 450 2.79 -18.38 -9.84
N VAL A 451 2.77 -18.88 -8.60
CA VAL A 451 1.66 -19.69 -8.06
C VAL A 451 0.36 -18.88 -8.10
N PHE A 452 0.37 -17.61 -7.68
CA PHE A 452 -0.82 -16.76 -7.73
C PHE A 452 -1.41 -16.65 -9.15
N VAL A 453 -0.57 -16.36 -10.15
CA VAL A 453 -0.99 -16.24 -11.56
C VAL A 453 -1.54 -17.56 -12.08
N VAL A 454 -0.83 -18.66 -11.82
CA VAL A 454 -1.19 -19.99 -12.32
C VAL A 454 -2.47 -20.51 -11.67
N LEU A 455 -2.66 -20.29 -10.36
CA LEU A 455 -3.90 -20.67 -9.68
C LEU A 455 -5.09 -19.89 -10.23
N TYR A 456 -4.95 -18.58 -10.45
CA TYR A 456 -6.02 -17.77 -11.02
C TYR A 456 -6.39 -18.21 -12.44
N GLN A 457 -5.40 -18.42 -13.31
CA GLN A 457 -5.62 -18.92 -14.67
C GLN A 457 -6.20 -20.34 -14.68
N SER A 458 -5.77 -21.21 -13.76
CA SER A 458 -6.31 -22.57 -13.61
C SER A 458 -7.78 -22.56 -13.22
N GLN A 459 -8.18 -21.71 -12.26
CA GLN A 459 -9.59 -21.55 -11.87
C GLN A 459 -10.43 -21.00 -13.02
N ILE A 460 -9.87 -20.04 -13.75
CA ILE A 460 -10.46 -19.50 -14.97
C ILE A 460 -10.73 -20.63 -15.97
N CYS A 461 -9.72 -21.39 -16.38
CA CYS A 461 -9.89 -22.48 -17.35
C CYS A 461 -10.80 -23.60 -16.82
N GLY A 462 -10.73 -23.89 -15.51
CA GLY A 462 -11.63 -24.82 -14.84
C GLY A 462 -13.09 -24.41 -15.00
N HIS A 463 -13.42 -23.13 -14.74
CA HIS A 463 -14.77 -22.61 -14.94
C HIS A 463 -15.28 -22.79 -16.39
N ARG A 464 -14.42 -22.51 -17.39
CA ARG A 464 -14.78 -22.71 -18.82
C ARG A 464 -15.02 -24.17 -19.15
N ASN A 465 -14.19 -25.07 -18.62
CA ASN A 465 -14.35 -26.50 -18.85
C ASN A 465 -15.62 -27.05 -18.17
N LEU A 466 -15.97 -26.56 -16.98
CA LEU A 466 -17.21 -26.93 -16.31
C LEU A 466 -18.44 -26.43 -17.08
N PHE A 467 -18.38 -25.21 -17.62
CA PHE A 467 -19.43 -24.66 -18.48
C PHE A 467 -19.61 -25.50 -19.75
N LYS A 468 -18.51 -25.86 -20.43
CA LYS A 468 -18.53 -26.72 -21.62
C LYS A 468 -19.17 -28.09 -21.36
N ASN A 469 -18.97 -28.64 -20.16
CA ASN A 469 -19.54 -29.93 -19.77
C ASN A 469 -20.99 -29.82 -19.24
N GLY A 470 -21.58 -28.62 -19.22
CA GLY A 470 -22.96 -28.38 -18.79
C GLY A 470 -23.19 -28.34 -17.27
N TRP A 471 -22.13 -28.41 -16.45
CA TRP A 471 -22.24 -28.44 -14.98
C TRP A 471 -22.61 -27.08 -14.38
N ILE A 472 -22.31 -25.98 -15.08
CA ILE A 472 -22.58 -24.61 -14.63
C ILE A 472 -23.19 -23.85 -15.80
N GLN A 473 -24.31 -23.17 -15.55
CA GLN A 473 -25.10 -22.45 -16.56
C GLN A 473 -25.01 -20.93 -16.43
N SER A 474 -24.33 -20.40 -15.41
CA SER A 474 -24.27 -18.96 -15.13
C SER A 474 -22.83 -18.44 -15.11
N ASN A 475 -22.53 -17.46 -15.97
CA ASN A 475 -21.27 -16.72 -16.00
C ASN A 475 -21.43 -15.36 -15.30
N ASN A 476 -21.48 -15.39 -13.96
CA ASN A 476 -21.62 -14.18 -13.16
C ASN A 476 -20.29 -13.43 -13.00
N LYS A 477 -20.30 -12.10 -13.16
CA LYS A 477 -19.13 -11.22 -12.96
C LYS A 477 -18.45 -11.36 -11.60
N TYR A 478 -19.20 -11.77 -10.56
CA TYR A 478 -18.68 -11.95 -9.20
C TYR A 478 -17.77 -13.18 -9.06
N ILE A 479 -17.82 -14.12 -10.01
CA ILE A 479 -16.97 -15.31 -9.97
C ILE A 479 -15.48 -14.93 -10.11
N TYR A 480 -15.16 -13.89 -10.89
CA TYR A 480 -13.80 -13.38 -11.05
C TYR A 480 -13.24 -12.77 -9.76
N TRP A 481 -14.10 -12.18 -8.93
CA TRP A 481 -13.75 -11.73 -7.58
C TRP A 481 -13.47 -12.92 -6.67
N LEU A 482 -14.36 -13.92 -6.67
CA LEU A 482 -14.22 -15.13 -5.83
C LEU A 482 -12.96 -15.93 -6.19
N PHE A 483 -12.65 -16.08 -7.47
CA PHE A 483 -11.39 -16.67 -7.92
C PHE A 483 -10.19 -15.86 -7.43
N GLY A 484 -10.25 -14.54 -7.51
CA GLY A 484 -9.23 -13.67 -6.95
C GLY A 484 -8.99 -13.91 -5.45
N VAL A 485 -10.05 -14.03 -4.65
CA VAL A 485 -9.96 -14.28 -3.20
C VAL A 485 -9.40 -15.68 -2.91
N THR A 486 -9.90 -16.72 -3.57
CA THR A 486 -9.49 -18.10 -3.30
C THR A 486 -8.06 -18.39 -3.77
N CYS A 487 -7.64 -17.83 -4.92
CA CYS A 487 -6.28 -18.01 -5.43
C CYS A 487 -5.25 -17.22 -4.60
N SER A 488 -5.56 -16.00 -4.17
CA SER A 488 -4.67 -15.20 -3.31
C SER A 488 -4.56 -15.78 -1.90
N GLY A 489 -5.68 -16.23 -1.32
CA GLY A 489 -5.70 -16.85 0.00
C GLY A 489 -4.89 -18.15 0.08
N SER A 490 -4.85 -18.93 -1.01
CA SER A 490 -3.99 -20.12 -1.10
C SER A 490 -2.55 -19.79 -1.46
N ALA A 491 -2.30 -18.88 -2.42
CA ALA A 491 -0.95 -18.50 -2.83
C ALA A 491 -0.17 -17.82 -1.69
N ILE A 492 -0.80 -16.96 -0.89
CA ILE A 492 -0.11 -16.19 0.18
C ILE A 492 0.50 -17.08 1.27
N MET A 493 0.02 -18.33 1.41
CA MET A 493 0.62 -19.31 2.32
C MET A 493 2.04 -19.71 1.91
N VAL A 494 2.36 -19.63 0.62
CA VAL A 494 3.72 -19.83 0.10
C VAL A 494 4.67 -18.73 0.56
N GLU A 495 4.19 -17.52 0.85
CA GLU A 495 5.01 -16.40 1.26
C GLU A 495 5.35 -16.44 2.77
N GLN A 496 6.42 -15.77 3.19
CA GLN A 496 6.79 -15.64 4.62
C GLN A 496 5.82 -14.72 5.37
N GLU A 497 5.43 -15.10 6.59
CA GLU A 497 4.47 -14.36 7.43
C GLU A 497 4.82 -12.88 7.60
N SER A 498 6.11 -12.55 7.79
CA SER A 498 6.55 -11.15 7.92
C SER A 498 6.27 -10.29 6.69
N ARG A 499 6.28 -10.89 5.49
CA ARG A 499 6.07 -10.20 4.21
C ARG A 499 4.60 -10.17 3.79
N ARG A 500 3.76 -11.08 4.30
CA ARG A 500 2.31 -11.12 3.98
C ARG A 500 1.61 -9.81 4.34
N ALA A 501 1.89 -9.28 5.54
CA ALA A 501 1.33 -8.01 5.96
C ALA A 501 1.83 -6.85 5.07
N GLU A 502 3.11 -6.82 4.71
CA GLU A 502 3.66 -5.78 3.83
C GLU A 502 3.02 -5.82 2.43
N LEU A 503 2.86 -7.02 1.86
CA LEU A 503 2.19 -7.22 0.57
C LEU A 503 0.70 -6.84 0.63
N ALA A 504 0.00 -7.20 1.71
CA ALA A 504 -1.38 -6.79 1.93
C ALA A 504 -1.49 -5.26 1.93
N MET A 505 -0.62 -4.58 2.68
CA MET A 505 -0.62 -3.11 2.74
C MET A 505 -0.17 -2.45 1.43
N TYR A 506 0.56 -3.16 0.56
CA TYR A 506 0.90 -2.67 -0.77
C TYR A 506 -0.28 -2.75 -1.75
N VAL A 507 -1.03 -3.86 -1.75
CA VAL A 507 -2.15 -4.09 -2.68
C VAL A 507 -3.44 -3.39 -2.21
N LEU A 508 -3.64 -3.28 -0.89
CA LEU A 508 -4.84 -2.70 -0.30
C LEU A 508 -5.21 -1.29 -0.81
N PRO A 509 -4.30 -0.30 -0.91
CA PRO A 509 -4.67 1.03 -1.40
C PRO A 509 -5.07 1.00 -2.87
N LYS A 510 -4.45 0.11 -3.68
CA LYS A 510 -4.84 -0.10 -5.09
C LYS A 510 -6.23 -0.73 -5.20
N ALA A 511 -6.53 -1.70 -4.34
CA ALA A 511 -7.85 -2.30 -4.24
C ALA A 511 -8.91 -1.26 -3.81
N ALA A 512 -8.60 -0.41 -2.82
CA ALA A 512 -9.49 0.63 -2.33
C ALA A 512 -9.74 1.72 -3.38
N GLU A 513 -8.71 2.17 -4.11
CA GLU A 513 -8.85 3.12 -5.22
C GLU A 513 -9.76 2.57 -6.32
N SER A 514 -9.54 1.31 -6.70
CA SER A 514 -10.39 0.62 -7.68
C SER A 514 -11.84 0.52 -7.21
N LEU A 515 -12.05 0.09 -5.97
CA LEU A 515 -13.38 -0.02 -5.39
C LEU A 515 -14.09 1.33 -5.35
N TYR A 516 -13.39 2.39 -4.95
CA TYR A 516 -13.94 3.76 -4.94
C TYR A 516 -14.40 4.19 -6.33
N LYS A 517 -13.58 4.01 -7.37
CA LYS A 517 -13.95 4.35 -8.75
C LYS A 517 -15.16 3.54 -9.24
N ILE A 518 -15.23 2.25 -8.91
CA ILE A 518 -16.38 1.39 -9.25
C ILE A 518 -17.66 1.88 -8.55
N LEU A 519 -17.57 2.21 -7.26
CA LEU A 519 -18.70 2.71 -6.48
C LEU A 519 -19.17 4.09 -6.95
N TYR A 520 -18.24 4.95 -7.35
CA TYR A 520 -18.51 6.25 -7.94
C TYR A 520 -19.26 6.10 -9.27
N GLN A 521 -18.79 5.24 -10.18
CA GLN A 521 -19.49 4.96 -11.44
C GLN A 521 -20.88 4.35 -11.27
N LYS A 522 -21.11 3.63 -10.16
CA LYS A 522 -22.43 3.09 -9.80
C LYS A 522 -23.34 4.10 -9.10
N ASN A 523 -22.91 5.36 -8.95
CA ASN A 523 -23.61 6.41 -8.20
C ASN A 523 -23.90 6.06 -6.73
N TRP A 524 -23.15 5.12 -6.13
CA TRP A 524 -23.31 4.76 -4.72
C TRP A 524 -22.59 5.74 -3.79
N ILE A 525 -21.55 6.41 -4.28
CA ILE A 525 -20.77 7.40 -3.55
C ILE A 525 -20.73 8.69 -4.36
N LYS A 526 -21.11 9.81 -3.74
CA LYS A 526 -20.96 11.14 -4.33
C LYS A 526 -19.54 11.64 -4.11
N GLY A 527 -18.98 12.30 -5.11
CA GLY A 527 -17.62 12.85 -5.05
C GLY A 527 -17.56 14.00 -4.03
N VAL A 528 -16.69 13.88 -3.04
CA VAL A 528 -16.43 14.95 -2.08
C VAL A 528 -15.19 15.72 -2.52
N LYS A 529 -15.30 17.05 -2.62
CA LYS A 529 -14.17 17.92 -2.95
C LYS A 529 -13.12 17.82 -1.82
N HIS A 530 -11.85 17.62 -2.17
CA HIS A 530 -10.73 17.48 -1.24
C HIS A 530 -10.84 16.31 -0.24
N TRP A 531 -11.49 15.21 -0.64
CA TRP A 531 -11.59 14.01 0.19
C TRP A 531 -10.22 13.47 0.62
N GLU A 532 -9.20 13.64 -0.22
CA GLU A 532 -7.84 13.19 0.05
C GLU A 532 -7.23 13.93 1.25
N VAL A 533 -7.56 15.21 1.43
CA VAL A 533 -7.11 16.02 2.56
C VAL A 533 -7.82 15.56 3.83
N MET A 534 -9.14 15.35 3.76
CA MET A 534 -9.92 14.84 4.89
C MET A 534 -9.42 13.47 5.36
N MET A 535 -9.16 12.56 4.41
CA MET A 535 -8.62 11.23 4.70
C MET A 535 -7.24 11.32 5.35
N PHE A 536 -6.35 12.15 4.82
CA PHE A 536 -5.01 12.33 5.39
C PHE A 536 -5.06 12.96 6.79
N SER A 537 -5.85 14.00 7.00
CA SER A 537 -6.04 14.63 8.31
C SER A 537 -6.61 13.64 9.33
N PHE A 538 -7.60 12.83 8.95
CA PHE A 538 -8.12 11.78 9.81
C PHE A 538 -7.06 10.72 10.15
N ALA A 539 -6.30 10.26 9.16
CA ALA A 539 -5.22 9.30 9.36
C ALA A 539 -4.14 9.85 10.31
N MET A 540 -3.71 11.10 10.11
CA MET A 540 -2.71 11.74 10.96
C MET A 540 -3.22 12.01 12.36
N SER A 541 -4.51 12.34 12.53
CA SER A 541 -5.16 12.42 13.85
C SER A 541 -5.00 11.12 14.65
N LEU A 542 -5.31 9.97 14.02
CA LEU A 542 -5.18 8.67 14.67
C LEU A 542 -3.72 8.30 14.97
N ILE A 543 -2.82 8.46 13.99
CA ILE A 543 -1.40 8.13 14.15
C ILE A 543 -0.79 8.95 15.28
N MET A 544 -1.07 10.25 15.31
CA MET A 544 -0.50 11.16 16.30
C MET A 544 -1.09 10.98 17.70
N SER A 545 -2.38 10.63 17.80
CA SER A 545 -2.99 10.18 19.06
C SER A 545 -2.26 8.95 19.63
N PHE A 546 -1.98 7.94 18.79
CA PHE A 546 -1.21 6.78 19.22
C PHE A 546 0.24 7.13 19.56
N TYR A 547 0.87 8.00 18.78
CA TYR A 547 2.24 8.44 19.04
C TYR A 547 2.41 9.07 20.43
N GLN A 548 1.39 9.78 20.93
CA GLN A 548 1.46 10.50 22.20
C GLN A 548 1.39 9.59 23.43
N GLN A 549 0.62 8.49 23.38
CA GLN A 549 0.38 7.64 24.55
C GLN A 549 0.74 6.15 24.38
N GLU A 550 0.71 5.62 23.16
CA GLU A 550 0.87 4.20 22.87
C GLU A 550 1.72 3.97 21.61
N GLU A 551 2.91 4.55 21.52
CA GLU A 551 3.75 4.44 20.31
C GLU A 551 4.09 2.98 19.91
N GLN A 552 4.02 2.04 20.86
CA GLN A 552 4.22 0.61 20.65
C GLN A 552 3.19 -0.04 19.71
N VAL A 553 2.02 0.58 19.52
CA VAL A 553 0.99 0.06 18.59
C VAL A 553 1.27 0.45 17.14
N LEU A 554 2.06 1.50 16.94
CA LEU A 554 2.47 1.94 15.61
C LEU A 554 3.49 0.97 15.01
N SER A 555 3.50 0.88 13.68
CA SER A 555 4.49 0.05 12.99
C SER A 555 5.90 0.61 13.20
N PRO A 556 6.95 -0.25 13.29
CA PRO A 556 8.32 0.20 13.48
C PRO A 556 8.80 1.22 12.42
N PHE A 557 8.26 1.13 11.21
CA PHE A 557 8.50 2.08 10.13
C PHE A 557 7.95 3.47 10.47
N VAL A 558 6.65 3.56 10.81
CA VAL A 558 5.99 4.84 11.14
C VAL A 558 6.66 5.50 12.33
N THR A 559 6.96 4.72 13.37
CA THR A 559 7.66 5.21 14.55
C THR A 559 9.03 5.79 14.20
N LYS A 560 9.84 5.09 13.40
CA LYS A 560 11.14 5.62 12.92
C LYS A 560 11.00 6.86 12.06
N LEU A 561 10.01 6.88 11.15
CA LEU A 561 9.74 8.03 10.28
C LEU A 561 9.42 9.26 11.11
N ILE A 562 8.50 9.13 12.06
CA ILE A 562 8.11 10.21 12.98
C ILE A 562 9.34 10.67 13.78
N TYR A 563 10.13 9.75 14.34
CA TYR A 563 11.34 10.11 15.09
C TYR A 563 12.38 10.83 14.25
N HIS A 564 12.56 10.43 12.99
CA HIS A 564 13.54 11.05 12.12
C HIS A 564 13.09 12.42 11.65
N ILE A 565 11.80 12.58 11.35
CA ILE A 565 11.20 13.82 10.81
C ILE A 565 10.87 14.81 11.93
N LEU A 566 10.03 14.45 12.90
CA LEU A 566 9.60 15.34 13.99
C LEU A 566 10.66 15.49 15.08
N GLY A 567 11.53 14.50 15.22
CA GLY A 567 12.53 14.42 16.27
C GLY A 567 11.96 13.72 17.50
N ARG A 568 12.78 13.49 18.51
CA ARG A 568 12.24 13.28 19.86
C ARG A 568 11.69 14.63 20.34
N ASN A 569 10.40 14.65 20.69
CA ASN A 569 9.77 15.79 21.37
C ASN A 569 10.41 16.07 22.71
#